data_AF-A0A3T1AZ06-F1
#
_entry.id   AF-A0A3T1AZ06-F1
#
_cell.length_a   1.000
_cell.length_b   1.000
_cell.length_c   1.000
_cell.angle_alpha   90.00
_cell.angle_beta   90.00
_cell.angle_gamma   90.00
#
_symmetry.space_group_name_H-M   'P 1'
#
loop_
_entity.id
_entity.type
_entity.pdbx_description
1 polymer ?
#
loop_
_entity_poly.entity_id
_entity_poly.type
_entity_poly.pdbx_seq_one_letter_code
_entity_poly.pdbx_strand_id
1 'polypeptide(L)'
;MIFSRSRIAAALALSILVVAPVPASAAPTQTAAPTQTNAECTAPTPGRPGYTIADPDCELDGTPFAALTGAHTYTGIKDDAAYRIEVPKRWNGQLVVYAHGYRGTGTTVYVDNPALRQHYIDRGFAWAASSYATNGYDVGQGVRDTHALIGVFRKATGKHARKVYITGASMGGHVTAVAIEEYPRDFVGAMPTCGVLGDVELFDYFLDANVTAAALAGVDIAFPTDAATFGPQVAAIVQGLKAGDKNRTWSDVLERRSGGERPGFDYAFAYWNAASQAGLPFLFSLYPGLSGGTAGIAPGNLTDNRRTFYRSTDKRRPTAAEWQLNKDVLRVKRTAVADPGLNGVPRIDGKPRIPVLSLHGIGDLFVPFSMEQEYAKRAGSRLFVSRAIRDVAHCGFTQPELRKGFDDLVRWVETGRRPAGDAILDRRTVAAAAFGCRFTVGVRANYAPC
;
A
#
# COMPACT_ATOMS: atom_id res chain seq x y z
N MET A 1 -30.33 -26.41 28.79
CA MET A 1 -30.17 -26.94 27.42
C MET A 1 -29.23 -26.02 26.67
N ILE A 2 -28.12 -26.61 26.23
CA ILE A 2 -27.02 -25.99 25.50
C ILE A 2 -27.45 -25.87 24.04
N PHE A 3 -27.34 -24.70 23.41
CA PHE A 3 -27.22 -24.63 21.95
C PHE A 3 -26.11 -23.67 21.55
N SER A 4 -25.09 -24.31 20.98
CA SER A 4 -23.88 -23.80 20.37
C SER A 4 -24.19 -22.87 19.19
N ARG A 5 -23.52 -21.71 19.14
CA ARG A 5 -23.40 -20.89 17.93
C ARG A 5 -22.09 -21.25 17.24
N SER A 6 -22.19 -22.05 16.18
CA SER A 6 -21.08 -22.37 15.29
C SER A 6 -20.59 -21.12 14.57
N ARG A 7 -19.32 -20.74 14.82
CA ARG A 7 -18.59 -19.73 14.04
C ARG A 7 -17.98 -20.43 12.82
N ILE A 8 -18.44 -20.09 11.62
CA ILE A 8 -17.79 -20.49 10.37
C ILE A 8 -16.68 -19.47 10.10
N ALA A 9 -15.43 -19.90 10.30
CA ALA A 9 -14.25 -19.16 9.86
C ALA A 9 -13.97 -19.55 8.40
N ALA A 10 -14.16 -18.62 7.46
CA ALA A 10 -13.71 -18.79 6.09
C ALA A 10 -12.24 -18.36 6.02
N ALA A 11 -11.35 -19.36 5.91
CA ALA A 11 -9.94 -19.13 5.60
C ALA A 11 -9.80 -18.83 4.09
N LEU A 12 -9.30 -17.64 3.75
CA LEU A 12 -8.91 -17.30 2.38
C LEU A 12 -7.42 -17.56 2.20
N ALA A 13 -7.08 -18.56 1.37
CA ALA A 13 -5.74 -18.81 0.86
C ALA A 13 -5.53 -18.00 -0.42
N LEU A 14 -4.43 -17.25 -0.50
CA LEU A 14 -4.00 -16.55 -1.72
C LEU A 14 -3.08 -17.49 -2.51
N SER A 15 -3.47 -17.88 -3.72
CA SER A 15 -2.65 -18.71 -4.61
C SER A 15 -1.56 -17.86 -5.27
N ILE A 16 -0.30 -18.23 -5.03
CA ILE A 16 0.89 -17.64 -5.64
C ILE A 16 1.02 -18.13 -7.09
N LEU A 17 1.21 -17.21 -8.03
CA LEU A 17 1.51 -17.53 -9.43
C LEU A 17 2.95 -18.08 -9.52
N VAL A 18 3.10 -19.38 -9.81
CA VAL A 18 4.40 -20.04 -9.99
C VAL A 18 4.94 -19.77 -11.39
N VAL A 19 6.14 -19.19 -11.48
CA VAL A 19 6.91 -19.10 -12.73
C VAL A 19 7.82 -20.33 -12.82
N ALA A 20 7.76 -21.06 -13.94
CA ALA A 20 8.56 -22.26 -14.17
C ALA A 20 10.06 -21.95 -14.38
N PRO A 21 10.98 -22.80 -13.87
CA PRO A 21 12.42 -22.58 -14.01
C PRO A 21 13.00 -23.10 -15.35
N VAL A 22 13.99 -22.36 -15.86
CA VAL A 22 14.88 -22.74 -16.98
C VAL A 22 16.03 -23.58 -16.42
N PRO A 23 16.48 -24.68 -17.08
CA PRO A 23 17.53 -25.53 -16.52
C PRO A 23 18.91 -24.86 -16.63
N ALA A 24 19.64 -24.81 -15.52
CA ALA A 24 21.03 -24.38 -15.46
C ALA A 24 21.98 -25.60 -15.55
N SER A 25 22.99 -25.46 -16.41
CA SER A 25 24.07 -26.44 -16.60
C SER A 25 25.04 -26.47 -15.42
N ALA A 26 25.61 -27.63 -15.14
CA ALA A 26 26.48 -27.92 -14.00
C ALA A 26 27.90 -27.34 -14.17
N ALA A 27 28.48 -26.83 -13.08
CA ALA A 27 29.89 -26.45 -12.96
C ALA A 27 30.37 -26.56 -11.49
N PRO A 28 31.68 -26.69 -11.23
CA PRO A 28 32.22 -27.70 -10.32
C PRO A 28 32.49 -27.25 -8.88
N THR A 29 32.74 -28.24 -8.04
CA THR A 29 33.00 -28.24 -6.60
C THR A 29 34.10 -27.26 -6.15
N GLN A 30 33.73 -26.34 -5.25
CA GLN A 30 34.66 -25.56 -4.42
C GLN A 30 34.51 -25.94 -2.94
N THR A 31 35.66 -26.14 -2.31
CA THR A 31 35.89 -26.55 -0.92
C THR A 31 35.39 -25.54 0.11
N ALA A 32 34.88 -26.08 1.22
CA ALA A 32 34.11 -25.41 2.25
C ALA A 32 34.83 -24.28 3.02
N ALA A 33 34.12 -23.16 3.20
CA ALA A 33 34.38 -22.12 4.19
C ALA A 33 33.63 -22.44 5.50
N PRO A 34 34.05 -21.92 6.67
CA PRO A 34 33.55 -22.37 7.97
C PRO A 34 32.05 -22.11 8.13
N THR A 35 31.35 -23.16 8.56
CA THR A 35 29.92 -23.25 8.78
C THR A 35 29.47 -22.18 9.77
N GLN A 36 28.75 -21.16 9.30
CA GLN A 36 27.76 -20.50 10.15
C GLN A 36 26.76 -21.58 10.53
N THR A 37 26.49 -21.74 11.83
CA THR A 37 25.46 -22.65 12.32
C THR A 37 24.17 -22.33 11.58
N ASN A 38 23.73 -23.23 10.69
CA ASN A 38 22.41 -23.14 10.08
C ASN A 38 21.43 -23.19 11.24
N ALA A 39 20.85 -22.04 11.61
CA ALA A 39 19.67 -22.04 12.45
C ALA A 39 18.63 -22.86 11.68
N GLU A 40 18.28 -24.03 12.22
CA GLU A 40 17.16 -24.79 11.66
C GLU A 40 15.91 -23.94 11.79
N CYS A 41 15.21 -23.74 10.68
CA CYS A 41 14.01 -22.93 10.68
C CYS A 41 12.97 -23.52 11.61
N THR A 42 12.57 -22.71 12.60
CA THR A 42 11.64 -23.16 13.62
C THR A 42 10.20 -22.93 13.21
N ALA A 43 9.30 -23.72 13.78
CA ALA A 43 7.87 -23.52 13.58
C ALA A 43 7.42 -22.18 14.17
N PRO A 44 6.37 -21.53 13.62
CA PRO A 44 5.86 -20.28 14.15
C PRO A 44 5.56 -20.35 15.65
N THR A 45 6.05 -19.37 16.41
CA THR A 45 5.86 -19.32 17.86
C THR A 45 4.56 -18.61 18.22
N PRO A 46 3.94 -18.88 19.37
CA PRO A 46 2.81 -18.07 19.86
C PRO A 46 3.21 -16.60 20.00
N GLY A 47 2.34 -15.69 19.55
CA GLY A 47 2.44 -14.25 19.81
C GLY A 47 1.30 -13.78 20.70
N ARG A 48 0.78 -12.58 20.42
CA ARG A 48 -0.44 -12.09 21.07
C ARG A 48 -1.65 -12.99 20.79
N PRO A 49 -2.71 -12.93 21.62
CA PRO A 49 -3.88 -13.79 21.46
C PRO A 49 -4.44 -13.80 20.03
N GLY A 50 -4.53 -14.99 19.44
CA GLY A 50 -5.01 -15.19 18.08
C GLY A 50 -3.95 -15.11 16.99
N TYR A 51 -2.68 -14.85 17.33
CA TYR A 51 -1.59 -14.73 16.36
C TYR A 51 -0.41 -15.68 16.66
N THR A 52 0.27 -16.09 15.58
CA THR A 52 1.58 -16.75 15.63
C THR A 52 2.61 -15.90 14.89
N ILE A 53 3.88 -16.05 15.26
CA ILE A 53 5.00 -15.28 14.73
C ILE A 53 5.90 -16.24 13.97
N ALA A 54 6.05 -16.02 12.66
CA ALA A 54 7.00 -16.77 11.85
C ALA A 54 8.43 -16.44 12.31
N ASP A 55 9.31 -17.44 12.20
CA ASP A 55 10.70 -17.32 12.61
C ASP A 55 11.42 -16.20 11.83
N PRO A 56 11.88 -15.12 12.49
CA PRO A 56 12.58 -14.04 11.80
C PRO A 56 13.92 -14.48 11.19
N ASP A 57 14.48 -15.61 11.62
CA ASP A 57 15.69 -16.20 11.04
C ASP A 57 15.43 -16.95 9.73
N CYS A 58 14.18 -17.00 9.24
CA CYS A 58 13.80 -17.81 8.08
C CYS A 58 12.91 -17.10 7.09
N GLU A 59 13.22 -17.26 5.81
CA GLU A 59 12.31 -16.92 4.74
C GLU A 59 11.09 -17.85 4.75
N LEU A 60 10.00 -17.39 4.14
CA LEU A 60 8.72 -18.11 4.15
C LEU A 60 8.76 -19.46 3.41
N ASP A 61 9.75 -19.67 2.56
CA ASP A 61 10.02 -20.96 1.90
C ASP A 61 10.81 -21.94 2.78
N GLY A 62 11.13 -21.54 4.02
CA GLY A 62 11.88 -22.36 4.98
C GLY A 62 13.40 -22.28 4.82
N THR A 63 13.91 -21.41 3.93
CA THR A 63 15.35 -21.17 3.83
C THR A 63 15.82 -20.17 4.91
N PRO A 64 17.04 -20.31 5.46
CA PRO A 64 17.56 -19.35 6.41
C PRO A 64 17.72 -17.94 5.81
N PHE A 65 17.32 -16.92 6.57
CA PHE A 65 17.58 -15.52 6.26
C PHE A 65 19.07 -15.23 6.42
N ALA A 66 19.78 -15.18 5.29
CA ALA A 66 21.21 -14.90 5.26
C ALA A 66 21.49 -13.40 5.09
N ALA A 67 22.53 -12.91 5.79
CA ALA A 67 23.06 -11.57 5.58
C ALA A 67 23.63 -11.42 4.16
N LEU A 68 23.46 -10.23 3.56
CA LEU A 68 24.16 -9.83 2.34
C LEU A 68 25.66 -9.76 2.59
N THR A 69 26.44 -9.95 1.53
CA THR A 69 27.90 -9.89 1.60
C THR A 69 28.36 -8.56 2.22
N GLY A 70 29.14 -8.65 3.29
CA GLY A 70 29.65 -7.47 3.98
C GLY A 70 28.66 -6.82 4.97
N ALA A 71 27.60 -7.52 5.36
CA ALA A 71 26.69 -7.09 6.42
C ALA A 71 26.58 -8.12 7.56
N HIS A 72 25.98 -7.68 8.67
CA HIS A 72 25.61 -8.51 9.82
C HIS A 72 24.10 -8.39 10.07
N THR A 73 23.44 -9.52 10.33
CA THR A 73 22.01 -9.56 10.63
C THR A 73 21.76 -9.68 12.13
N TYR A 74 20.64 -9.13 12.57
CA TYR A 74 20.10 -9.28 13.92
C TYR A 74 18.59 -9.50 13.80
N THR A 75 18.11 -10.54 14.44
CA THR A 75 16.72 -11.00 14.38
C THR A 75 16.19 -11.21 15.80
N GLY A 76 14.88 -11.25 15.92
CA GLY A 76 14.24 -11.60 17.18
C GLY A 76 12.79 -11.16 17.24
N ILE A 77 12.21 -11.24 18.43
CA ILE A 77 10.82 -10.87 18.68
C ILE A 77 10.79 -9.78 19.76
N LYS A 78 9.98 -8.74 19.55
CA LYS A 78 9.72 -7.67 20.52
C LYS A 78 8.23 -7.35 20.51
N ASP A 79 7.60 -7.41 21.69
CA ASP A 79 6.17 -7.11 21.90
C ASP A 79 5.25 -7.81 20.88
N ASP A 80 5.49 -9.11 20.70
CA ASP A 80 4.76 -9.97 19.76
C ASP A 80 4.96 -9.66 18.26
N ALA A 81 5.93 -8.80 17.90
CA ALA A 81 6.35 -8.58 16.53
C ALA A 81 7.77 -9.13 16.30
N ALA A 82 7.94 -9.94 15.26
CA ALA A 82 9.25 -10.32 14.77
C ALA A 82 9.95 -9.10 14.14
N TYR A 83 11.28 -9.03 14.23
CA TYR A 83 12.08 -8.02 13.56
C TYR A 83 13.27 -8.62 12.84
N ARG A 84 13.68 -7.95 11.77
CA ARG A 84 14.98 -8.14 11.10
C ARG A 84 15.71 -6.82 11.03
N ILE A 85 17.00 -6.86 11.28
CA ILE A 85 17.93 -5.74 11.13
C ILE A 85 19.12 -6.26 10.34
N GLU A 86 19.64 -5.42 9.45
CA GLU A 86 20.89 -5.69 8.75
C GLU A 86 21.78 -4.44 8.77
N VAL A 87 23.04 -4.63 9.12
CA VAL A 87 24.03 -3.55 9.29
C VAL A 87 25.24 -3.80 8.41
N PRO A 88 25.57 -2.92 7.46
CA PRO A 88 26.78 -3.06 6.66
C PRO A 88 28.03 -2.87 7.53
N LYS A 89 29.11 -3.60 7.23
CA LYS A 89 30.42 -3.46 7.90
C LYS A 89 30.93 -2.02 7.88
N ARG A 90 30.70 -1.31 6.77
CA ARG A 90 31.01 0.12 6.58
C ARG A 90 29.77 0.99 6.78
N TRP A 91 29.19 0.92 7.98
CA TRP A 91 27.99 1.68 8.31
C TRP A 91 28.24 3.19 8.36
N ASN A 92 27.40 3.96 7.66
CA ASN A 92 27.49 5.41 7.54
C ASN A 92 26.79 6.17 8.70
N GLY A 93 26.30 5.45 9.71
CA GLY A 93 25.58 6.04 10.84
C GLY A 93 24.08 6.30 10.59
N GLN A 94 23.54 5.88 9.46
CA GLN A 94 22.14 6.10 9.07
C GLN A 94 21.33 4.79 9.07
N LEU A 95 20.08 4.88 9.52
CA LEU A 95 19.14 3.77 9.60
C LEU A 95 17.93 4.04 8.71
N VAL A 96 17.46 3.03 7.99
CA VAL A 96 16.15 3.03 7.32
C VAL A 96 15.23 2.06 8.03
N VAL A 97 14.11 2.54 8.58
CA VAL A 97 13.03 1.66 9.04
C VAL A 97 12.02 1.46 7.91
N TYR A 98 11.61 0.21 7.70
CA TYR A 98 10.69 -0.17 6.64
C TYR A 98 9.33 -0.58 7.21
N ALA A 99 8.27 -0.06 6.61
CA ALA A 99 6.88 -0.39 6.88
C ALA A 99 6.30 -1.19 5.71
N HIS A 100 5.91 -2.45 5.94
CA HIS A 100 5.35 -3.31 4.89
C HIS A 100 3.87 -2.99 4.61
N GLY A 101 3.38 -3.49 3.48
CA GLY A 101 2.01 -3.31 3.03
C GLY A 101 1.01 -4.25 3.72
N TYR A 102 -0.24 -4.18 3.26
CA TYR A 102 -1.29 -5.11 3.66
C TYR A 102 -1.01 -6.50 3.07
N ARG A 103 -1.20 -7.56 3.88
CA ARG A 103 -0.94 -8.96 3.47
C ARG A 103 -2.07 -9.93 3.84
N GLY A 104 -3.28 -9.43 3.93
CA GLY A 104 -4.45 -10.20 4.34
C GLY A 104 -4.70 -10.18 5.84
N THR A 105 -5.63 -11.02 6.28
CA THR A 105 -6.09 -11.14 7.68
C THR A 105 -5.68 -12.48 8.30
N GLY A 106 -4.68 -13.15 7.75
CA GLY A 106 -4.14 -14.39 8.32
C GLY A 106 -3.62 -14.17 9.74
N THR A 107 -3.48 -15.24 10.52
CA THR A 107 -3.06 -15.14 11.93
C THR A 107 -1.56 -15.29 12.14
N THR A 108 -0.79 -15.59 11.09
CA THR A 108 0.68 -15.64 11.18
C THR A 108 1.28 -14.33 10.70
N VAL A 109 2.08 -13.68 11.56
CA VAL A 109 2.86 -12.49 11.23
C VAL A 109 4.29 -12.87 10.85
N TYR A 110 4.87 -12.22 9.85
CA TYR A 110 6.23 -12.49 9.35
C TYR A 110 6.93 -11.19 8.91
N VAL A 111 8.26 -11.17 8.78
CA VAL A 111 8.97 -9.95 8.38
C VAL A 111 9.14 -9.90 6.87
N ASP A 112 8.76 -8.78 6.24
CA ASP A 112 9.11 -8.50 4.84
C ASP A 112 10.42 -7.71 4.76
N ASN A 113 11.33 -8.18 3.92
CA ASN A 113 12.56 -7.46 3.62
C ASN A 113 12.25 -6.25 2.70
N PRO A 114 12.88 -5.08 2.91
CA PRO A 114 12.64 -3.92 2.06
C PRO A 114 13.12 -4.19 0.62
N ALA A 115 12.37 -3.73 -0.39
CA ALA A 115 12.76 -3.88 -1.80
C ALA A 115 14.13 -3.27 -2.12
N LEU A 116 14.55 -2.25 -1.34
CA LEU A 116 15.85 -1.58 -1.46
C LEU A 116 16.96 -2.19 -0.58
N ARG A 117 16.75 -3.39 -0.01
CA ARG A 117 17.70 -4.09 0.88
C ARG A 117 19.16 -3.98 0.41
N GLN A 118 19.45 -4.43 -0.81
CA GLN A 118 20.81 -4.38 -1.37
C GLN A 118 21.34 -2.95 -1.50
N HIS A 119 20.51 -2.03 -2.01
CA HIS A 119 20.90 -0.63 -2.19
C HIS A 119 21.24 0.05 -0.86
N TYR A 120 20.50 -0.25 0.20
CA TYR A 120 20.79 0.26 1.55
C TYR A 120 22.17 -0.20 2.01
N ILE A 121 22.47 -1.50 1.92
CA ILE A 121 23.77 -2.07 2.30
C ILE A 121 24.90 -1.47 1.47
N ASP A 122 24.75 -1.40 0.14
CA ASP A 122 25.75 -0.83 -0.78
C ASP A 122 26.06 0.65 -0.48
N ARG A 123 25.05 1.40 0.00
CA ARG A 123 25.18 2.81 0.38
C ARG A 123 25.58 3.02 1.84
N GLY A 124 25.84 1.94 2.58
CA GLY A 124 26.27 1.99 3.97
C GLY A 124 25.15 2.26 4.97
N PHE A 125 23.88 2.19 4.57
CA PHE A 125 22.73 2.29 5.47
C PHE A 125 22.48 0.97 6.17
N ALA A 126 22.18 1.02 7.47
CA ALA A 126 21.49 -0.09 8.11
C ALA A 126 20.01 -0.04 7.76
N TRP A 127 19.33 -1.18 7.76
CA TRP A 127 17.87 -1.21 7.68
C TRP A 127 17.26 -2.09 8.77
N ALA A 128 16.01 -1.80 9.12
CA ALA A 128 15.22 -2.58 10.06
C ALA A 128 13.77 -2.72 9.55
N ALA A 129 13.18 -3.89 9.73
CA ALA A 129 11.78 -4.17 9.42
C ALA A 129 11.14 -4.98 10.55
N SER A 130 9.83 -4.82 10.72
CA SER A 130 9.01 -5.54 11.69
C SER A 130 7.95 -6.34 10.96
N SER A 131 7.51 -7.47 11.54
CA SER A 131 6.35 -8.20 11.07
C SER A 131 5.03 -7.51 11.40
N TYR A 132 5.07 -6.52 12.28
CA TYR A 132 3.94 -6.10 13.10
C TYR A 132 3.43 -7.22 14.01
N ALA A 133 2.77 -6.82 15.08
CA ALA A 133 2.15 -7.76 16.02
C ALA A 133 0.77 -8.25 15.54
N THR A 134 0.20 -7.62 14.51
CA THR A 134 -1.11 -7.96 13.92
C THR A 134 -1.07 -7.94 12.40
N ASN A 135 -2.02 -8.65 11.78
CA ASN A 135 -2.34 -8.53 10.35
C ASN A 135 -3.64 -7.75 10.16
N GLY A 136 -4.06 -7.60 8.91
CA GLY A 136 -5.14 -6.70 8.54
C GLY A 136 -4.64 -5.28 8.26
N TYR A 137 -5.56 -4.35 8.09
CA TYR A 137 -5.23 -2.94 7.83
C TYR A 137 -5.08 -2.14 9.13
N ASP A 138 -4.32 -2.70 10.08
CA ASP A 138 -4.03 -2.13 11.41
C ASP A 138 -2.80 -1.19 11.32
N VAL A 139 -3.03 -0.02 10.72
CA VAL A 139 -1.98 1.01 10.53
C VAL A 139 -1.44 1.50 11.87
N GLY A 140 -2.28 1.60 12.91
CA GLY A 140 -1.87 2.03 14.24
C GLY A 140 -0.83 1.09 14.87
N GLN A 141 -1.04 -0.23 14.78
CA GLN A 141 -0.03 -1.21 15.19
C GLN A 141 1.22 -1.12 14.33
N GLY A 142 1.08 -0.96 13.01
CA GLY A 142 2.21 -0.77 12.10
C GLY A 142 3.09 0.44 12.47
N VAL A 143 2.48 1.57 12.84
CA VAL A 143 3.19 2.78 13.31
C VAL A 143 3.99 2.50 14.58
N ARG A 144 3.36 1.88 15.58
CA ARG A 144 4.02 1.54 16.85
C ARG A 144 5.21 0.62 16.63
N ASP A 145 5.03 -0.44 15.85
CA ASP A 145 6.06 -1.46 15.67
C ASP A 145 7.19 -0.99 14.75
N THR A 146 6.89 -0.21 13.70
CA THR A 146 7.93 0.40 12.86
C THR A 146 8.74 1.44 13.64
N HIS A 147 8.12 2.28 14.48
CA HIS A 147 8.85 3.25 15.31
C HIS A 147 9.71 2.58 16.38
N ALA A 148 9.21 1.52 17.02
CA ALA A 148 9.94 0.75 18.03
C ALA A 148 11.27 0.19 17.51
N LEU A 149 11.40 -0.04 16.19
CA LEU A 149 12.64 -0.51 15.57
C LEU A 149 13.85 0.41 15.82
N ILE A 150 13.65 1.71 16.05
CA ILE A 150 14.75 2.63 16.41
C ILE A 150 15.40 2.20 17.74
N GLY A 151 14.56 1.85 18.72
CA GLY A 151 15.00 1.35 20.02
C GLY A 151 15.55 -0.08 19.95
N VAL A 152 14.91 -0.95 19.17
CA VAL A 152 15.35 -2.33 18.94
C VAL A 152 16.71 -2.35 18.27
N PHE A 153 16.91 -1.54 17.23
CA PHE A 153 18.19 -1.38 16.54
C PHE A 153 19.32 -1.06 17.52
N ARG A 154 19.11 -0.07 18.40
CA ARG A 154 20.10 0.31 19.41
C ARG A 154 20.42 -0.85 20.36
N LYS A 155 19.40 -1.57 20.84
CA LYS A 155 19.58 -2.68 21.79
C LYS A 155 20.28 -3.88 21.15
N ALA A 156 19.87 -4.28 19.94
CA ALA A 156 20.41 -5.45 19.26
C ALA A 156 21.85 -5.24 18.77
N THR A 157 22.17 -4.03 18.30
CA THR A 157 23.46 -3.77 17.63
C THR A 157 24.49 -3.04 18.50
N GLY A 158 24.06 -2.43 19.61
CA GLY A 158 24.88 -1.49 20.40
C GLY A 158 25.18 -0.17 19.68
N LYS A 159 24.57 0.10 18.53
CA LYS A 159 24.83 1.29 17.70
C LYS A 159 23.72 2.34 17.83
N HIS A 160 24.09 3.62 17.74
CA HIS A 160 23.15 4.74 17.76
C HIS A 160 23.10 5.42 16.39
N ALA A 161 21.96 5.34 15.70
CA ALA A 161 21.77 6.01 14.41
C ALA A 161 21.77 7.53 14.58
N ARG A 162 22.53 8.24 13.75
CA ARG A 162 22.57 9.71 13.71
C ARG A 162 21.38 10.28 12.94
N LYS A 163 20.88 9.52 11.97
CA LYS A 163 19.74 9.86 11.11
C LYS A 163 18.90 8.62 10.89
N VAL A 164 17.58 8.77 11.00
CA VAL A 164 16.62 7.70 10.73
C VAL A 164 15.71 8.15 9.59
N TYR A 165 15.65 7.33 8.54
CA TYR A 165 14.70 7.46 7.44
C TYR A 165 13.60 6.43 7.62
N ILE A 166 12.40 6.73 7.10
CA ILE A 166 11.30 5.77 7.04
C ILE A 166 10.84 5.59 5.59
N THR A 167 10.61 4.34 5.20
CA THR A 167 10.06 3.99 3.90
C THR A 167 8.93 3.00 4.07
N GLY A 168 7.95 3.01 3.16
CA GLY A 168 6.88 2.03 3.20
C GLY A 168 6.11 1.96 1.90
N ALA A 169 5.53 0.79 1.65
CA ALA A 169 4.79 0.50 0.42
C ALA A 169 3.31 0.24 0.74
N SER A 170 2.39 0.73 -0.09
CA SER A 170 0.95 0.47 0.07
C SER A 170 0.41 1.00 1.42
N MET A 171 -0.22 0.14 2.23
CA MET A 171 -0.53 0.41 3.65
C MET A 171 0.69 0.91 4.44
N GLY A 172 1.90 0.41 4.15
CA GLY A 172 3.14 0.90 4.75
C GLY A 172 3.44 2.37 4.42
N GLY A 173 2.90 2.90 3.31
CA GLY A 173 2.92 4.32 3.02
C GLY A 173 2.00 5.13 3.96
N HIS A 174 0.86 4.56 4.36
CA HIS A 174 -0.01 5.12 5.40
C HIS A 174 0.72 5.14 6.75
N VAL A 175 1.31 4.01 7.14
CA VAL A 175 2.16 3.89 8.34
C VAL A 175 3.27 4.93 8.32
N THR A 176 3.93 5.11 7.18
CA THR A 176 5.01 6.09 7.00
C THR A 176 4.50 7.52 7.23
N ALA A 177 3.38 7.91 6.62
CA ALA A 177 2.83 9.26 6.73
C ALA A 177 2.37 9.58 8.17
N VAL A 178 1.74 8.63 8.84
CA VAL A 178 1.29 8.79 10.23
C VAL A 178 2.49 8.84 11.18
N ALA A 179 3.48 7.97 11.01
CA ALA A 179 4.65 7.92 11.88
C ALA A 179 5.45 9.23 11.89
N ILE A 180 5.58 9.92 10.76
CA ILE A 180 6.30 11.21 10.69
C ILE A 180 5.50 12.39 11.26
N GLU A 181 4.19 12.26 11.38
CA GLU A 181 3.32 13.27 11.99
C GLU A 181 3.22 13.04 13.50
N GLU A 182 3.13 11.78 13.93
CA GLU A 182 3.08 11.36 15.34
C GLU A 182 4.44 11.51 16.04
N TYR A 183 5.54 11.17 15.36
CA TYR A 183 6.91 11.25 15.89
C TYR A 183 7.77 12.24 15.08
N PRO A 184 7.43 13.54 15.08
CA PRO A 184 7.98 14.53 14.15
C PRO A 184 9.48 14.83 14.31
N ARG A 185 10.12 14.31 15.36
CA ARG A 185 11.54 14.55 15.68
C ARG A 185 12.43 13.33 15.47
N ASP A 186 11.84 12.17 15.20
CA ASP A 186 12.57 10.91 15.21
C ASP A 186 13.02 10.47 13.81
N PHE A 187 12.48 11.10 12.77
CA PHE A 187 12.83 10.87 11.38
C PHE A 187 13.45 12.12 10.76
N VAL A 188 14.30 11.94 9.74
CA VAL A 188 14.89 13.03 8.96
C VAL A 188 14.38 13.11 7.52
N GLY A 189 13.79 12.02 7.01
CA GLY A 189 13.26 11.92 5.65
C GLY A 189 12.35 10.71 5.49
N ALA A 190 11.34 10.83 4.63
CA ALA A 190 10.37 9.76 4.39
C ALA A 190 10.12 9.48 2.91
N MET A 191 10.00 8.19 2.56
CA MET A 191 9.68 7.73 1.21
C MET A 191 8.49 6.76 1.22
N PRO A 192 7.24 7.26 1.29
CA PRO A 192 6.09 6.41 1.01
C PRO A 192 6.03 6.11 -0.50
N THR A 193 5.77 4.86 -0.84
CA THR A 193 5.63 4.39 -2.23
C THR A 193 4.27 3.75 -2.37
N CYS A 194 3.57 3.99 -3.50
CA CYS A 194 2.20 3.50 -3.75
C CYS A 194 1.27 3.67 -2.52
N GLY A 195 1.49 4.73 -1.74
CA GLY A 195 1.06 4.80 -0.35
C GLY A 195 -0.40 5.20 -0.21
N VAL A 196 -1.10 4.65 0.79
CA VAL A 196 -2.42 5.17 1.16
C VAL A 196 -2.24 6.46 1.95
N LEU A 197 -2.03 7.56 1.22
CA LEU A 197 -1.76 8.88 1.81
C LEU A 197 -3.03 9.73 2.03
N GLY A 198 -4.17 9.30 1.51
CA GLY A 198 -5.49 9.87 1.78
C GLY A 198 -6.29 9.01 2.75
N ASP A 199 -5.66 8.54 3.84
CA ASP A 199 -6.26 7.78 4.95
C ASP A 199 -7.59 7.04 4.66
N VAL A 200 -8.74 7.66 4.94
CA VAL A 200 -10.07 7.07 4.82
C VAL A 200 -10.70 7.28 3.44
N GLU A 201 -10.19 8.22 2.64
CA GLU A 201 -10.62 8.47 1.27
C GLU A 201 -10.37 7.24 0.38
N LEU A 202 -9.46 6.34 0.75
CA LEU A 202 -9.32 5.04 0.09
C LEU A 202 -10.63 4.24 0.15
N PHE A 203 -11.26 4.19 1.33
CA PHE A 203 -12.51 3.45 1.51
C PHE A 203 -13.69 4.18 0.87
N ASP A 204 -13.69 5.52 0.87
CA ASP A 204 -14.65 6.32 0.10
C ASP A 204 -14.54 5.99 -1.39
N TYR A 205 -13.33 5.87 -1.94
CA TYR A 205 -13.10 5.46 -3.32
C TYR A 205 -13.64 4.06 -3.63
N PHE A 206 -13.40 3.07 -2.76
CA PHE A 206 -13.96 1.73 -2.97
C PHE A 206 -15.49 1.71 -2.87
N LEU A 207 -16.07 2.49 -1.97
CA LEU A 207 -17.52 2.70 -1.91
C LEU A 207 -18.03 3.30 -3.23
N ASP A 208 -17.40 4.38 -3.68
CA ASP A 208 -17.75 5.10 -4.90
C ASP A 208 -17.74 4.18 -6.13
N ALA A 209 -16.73 3.31 -6.24
CA ALA A 209 -16.63 2.33 -7.32
C ALA A 209 -17.86 1.41 -7.40
N ASN A 210 -18.30 0.89 -6.26
CA ASN A 210 -19.36 -0.10 -6.17
C ASN A 210 -20.75 0.52 -6.32
N VAL A 211 -21.02 1.64 -5.66
CA VAL A 211 -22.34 2.30 -5.73
C VAL A 211 -22.62 2.90 -7.10
N THR A 212 -21.59 3.39 -7.80
CA THR A 212 -21.74 3.92 -9.16
C THR A 212 -21.94 2.82 -10.19
N ALA A 213 -21.24 1.69 -10.05
CA ALA A 213 -21.49 0.49 -10.86
C ALA A 213 -22.91 -0.01 -10.71
N ALA A 214 -23.39 -0.14 -9.46
CA ALA A 214 -24.73 -0.59 -9.12
C ALA A 214 -25.81 0.31 -9.72
N ALA A 215 -25.69 1.63 -9.54
CA ALA A 215 -26.63 2.61 -10.08
C ALA A 215 -26.66 2.59 -11.61
N LEU A 216 -25.51 2.53 -12.29
CA LEU A 216 -25.45 2.43 -13.75
C LEU A 216 -26.08 1.13 -14.25
N ALA A 217 -25.85 0.01 -13.56
CA ALA A 217 -26.44 -1.28 -13.89
C ALA A 217 -27.96 -1.36 -13.59
N GLY A 218 -28.48 -0.49 -12.71
CA GLY A 218 -29.86 -0.56 -12.23
C GLY A 218 -30.07 -1.70 -11.24
N VAL A 219 -29.05 -1.99 -10.42
CA VAL A 219 -29.09 -3.04 -9.38
C VAL A 219 -29.06 -2.38 -8.02
N ASP A 220 -30.07 -2.64 -7.21
CA ASP A 220 -30.09 -2.17 -5.82
C ASP A 220 -29.10 -2.99 -4.97
N ILE A 221 -28.19 -2.28 -4.30
CA ILE A 221 -27.26 -2.84 -3.32
C ILE A 221 -27.50 -2.23 -1.94
N ALA A 222 -27.10 -2.93 -0.89
CA ALA A 222 -27.26 -2.49 0.50
C ALA A 222 -25.92 -2.15 1.16
N PHE A 223 -25.97 -1.35 2.22
CA PHE A 223 -24.85 -1.08 3.11
C PHE A 223 -25.34 -1.05 4.57
N PRO A 224 -24.78 -1.87 5.48
CA PRO A 224 -23.86 -2.98 5.20
C PRO A 224 -24.55 -4.14 4.46
N THR A 225 -23.77 -5.11 3.99
CA THR A 225 -24.27 -6.34 3.36
C THR A 225 -23.32 -7.51 3.63
N ASP A 226 -23.70 -8.73 3.26
CA ASP A 226 -22.85 -9.91 3.34
C ASP A 226 -22.49 -10.44 1.94
N ALA A 227 -21.47 -11.30 1.88
CA ALA A 227 -20.98 -11.85 0.62
C ALA A 227 -22.04 -12.73 -0.09
N ALA A 228 -22.92 -13.39 0.66
CA ALA A 228 -23.96 -14.25 0.10
C ALA A 228 -25.03 -13.46 -0.67
N THR A 229 -25.33 -12.25 -0.19
CA THR A 229 -26.24 -11.30 -0.82
C THR A 229 -25.55 -10.54 -1.95
N PHE A 230 -24.33 -10.07 -1.70
CA PHE A 230 -23.61 -9.20 -2.62
C PHE A 230 -23.09 -9.94 -3.86
N GLY A 231 -22.68 -11.20 -3.75
CA GLY A 231 -22.16 -11.98 -4.89
C GLY A 231 -23.12 -12.06 -6.08
N PRO A 232 -24.39 -12.48 -5.89
CA PRO A 232 -25.40 -12.45 -6.94
C PRO A 232 -25.67 -11.03 -7.49
N GLN A 233 -25.66 -10.01 -6.64
CA GLN A 233 -25.81 -8.62 -7.08
C GLN A 233 -24.65 -8.20 -7.99
N VAL A 234 -23.40 -8.56 -7.65
CA VAL A 234 -22.24 -8.29 -8.50
C VAL A 234 -22.37 -8.95 -9.87
N ALA A 235 -22.86 -10.19 -9.94
CA ALA A 235 -23.12 -10.84 -11.23
C ALA A 235 -24.15 -10.05 -12.08
N ALA A 236 -25.23 -9.57 -11.45
CA ALA A 236 -26.22 -8.73 -12.12
C ALA A 236 -25.65 -7.37 -12.54
N ILE A 237 -24.78 -6.75 -11.70
CA ILE A 237 -24.10 -5.49 -12.00
C ILE A 237 -23.21 -5.65 -13.23
N VAL A 238 -22.33 -6.65 -13.22
CA VAL A 238 -21.43 -6.94 -14.34
C VAL A 238 -22.20 -7.18 -15.63
N GLN A 239 -23.34 -7.88 -15.56
CA GLN A 239 -24.18 -8.07 -16.73
C GLN A 239 -24.86 -6.77 -17.19
N GLY A 240 -25.38 -5.96 -16.27
CA GLY A 240 -26.04 -4.68 -16.56
C GLY A 240 -25.07 -3.64 -17.13
N LEU A 241 -23.80 -3.65 -16.73
CA LEU A 241 -22.76 -2.76 -17.25
C LEU A 241 -22.42 -3.04 -18.72
N LYS A 242 -22.68 -4.25 -19.24
CA LYS A 242 -22.49 -4.57 -20.66
C LYS A 242 -23.50 -3.90 -21.59
N ALA A 243 -24.59 -3.34 -21.05
CA ALA A 243 -25.63 -2.70 -21.86
C ALA A 243 -25.23 -1.28 -22.25
N GLY A 244 -25.10 -1.02 -23.55
CA GLY A 244 -24.71 0.29 -24.10
C GLY A 244 -23.36 0.77 -23.55
N ASP A 245 -23.26 2.07 -23.26
CA ASP A 245 -22.01 2.70 -22.79
C ASP A 245 -21.85 2.70 -21.26
N LYS A 246 -22.58 1.85 -20.53
CA LYS A 246 -22.58 1.86 -19.06
C LYS A 246 -21.20 1.50 -18.49
N ASN A 247 -20.54 0.47 -19.01
CA ASN A 247 -19.19 0.11 -18.58
C ASN A 247 -18.17 1.23 -18.87
N ARG A 248 -18.30 1.90 -20.03
CA ARG A 248 -17.46 3.06 -20.35
C ARG A 248 -17.71 4.21 -19.39
N THR A 249 -18.98 4.52 -19.12
CA THR A 249 -19.38 5.57 -18.17
C THR A 249 -18.85 5.28 -16.77
N TRP A 250 -18.89 4.01 -16.33
CA TRP A 250 -18.32 3.60 -15.04
C TRP A 250 -16.81 3.77 -15.01
N SER A 251 -16.11 3.36 -16.08
CA SER A 251 -14.68 3.60 -16.27
C SER A 251 -14.35 5.10 -16.16
N ASP A 252 -15.08 5.95 -16.87
CA ASP A 252 -14.89 7.41 -16.85
C ASP A 252 -15.14 8.03 -15.45
N VAL A 253 -16.09 7.48 -14.69
CA VAL A 253 -16.32 7.88 -13.28
C VAL A 253 -15.13 7.48 -12.42
N LEU A 254 -14.66 6.24 -12.54
CA LEU A 254 -13.51 5.75 -11.78
C LEU A 254 -12.23 6.50 -12.13
N GLU A 255 -12.03 6.90 -13.39
CA GLU A 255 -10.89 7.74 -13.79
C GLU A 255 -10.82 9.00 -12.95
N ARG A 256 -11.95 9.69 -12.83
CA ARG A 256 -12.09 10.94 -12.07
C ARG A 256 -11.98 10.73 -10.57
N ARG A 257 -12.46 9.60 -10.05
CA ARG A 257 -12.33 9.27 -8.62
C ARG A 257 -10.91 8.83 -8.24
N SER A 258 -10.17 8.26 -9.18
CA SER A 258 -8.85 7.67 -8.93
C SER A 258 -7.65 8.58 -9.27
N GLY A 259 -7.87 9.79 -9.78
CA GLY A 259 -6.76 10.71 -10.07
C GLY A 259 -7.03 11.74 -11.17
N GLY A 260 -8.16 11.62 -11.87
CA GLY A 260 -8.48 12.43 -13.05
C GLY A 260 -8.00 11.78 -14.35
N GLU A 261 -8.35 12.42 -15.47
CA GLU A 261 -7.92 12.03 -16.82
C GLU A 261 -6.39 11.94 -16.87
N ARG A 262 -5.87 10.80 -17.35
CA ARG A 262 -4.43 10.54 -17.38
C ARG A 262 -4.03 9.47 -18.39
N PRO A 263 -2.78 9.46 -18.89
CA PRO A 263 -2.32 8.43 -19.81
C PRO A 263 -2.51 7.01 -19.29
N GLY A 264 -2.91 6.10 -20.17
CA GLY A 264 -2.98 4.66 -19.88
C GLY A 264 -4.18 4.22 -19.02
N PHE A 265 -5.10 5.12 -18.67
CA PHE A 265 -6.23 4.77 -17.79
C PHE A 265 -7.12 3.66 -18.34
N ASP A 266 -7.49 3.72 -19.63
CA ASP A 266 -8.35 2.70 -20.24
C ASP A 266 -7.76 1.29 -20.11
N TYR A 267 -6.45 1.16 -20.32
CA TYR A 267 -5.74 -0.09 -20.11
C TYR A 267 -5.74 -0.49 -18.63
N ALA A 268 -5.48 0.47 -17.72
CA ALA A 268 -5.48 0.21 -16.29
C ALA A 268 -6.83 -0.29 -15.79
N PHE A 269 -7.92 0.37 -16.20
CA PHE A 269 -9.27 -0.07 -15.88
C PHE A 269 -9.53 -1.49 -16.40
N ALA A 270 -9.14 -1.82 -17.63
CA ALA A 270 -9.29 -3.18 -18.16
C ALA A 270 -8.48 -4.22 -17.37
N TYR A 271 -7.23 -3.90 -17.01
CA TYR A 271 -6.36 -4.76 -16.21
C TYR A 271 -6.99 -5.08 -14.84
N TRP A 272 -7.43 -4.06 -14.10
CA TRP A 272 -8.01 -4.23 -12.77
C TRP A 272 -9.42 -4.85 -12.81
N ASN A 273 -10.20 -4.60 -13.86
CA ASN A 273 -11.52 -5.20 -14.04
C ASN A 273 -11.45 -6.69 -14.44
N ALA A 274 -10.33 -7.14 -15.01
CA ALA A 274 -10.07 -8.55 -15.29
C ALA A 274 -9.57 -9.33 -14.06
N ALA A 275 -9.04 -8.64 -13.05
CA ALA A 275 -8.58 -9.26 -11.81
C ALA A 275 -9.76 -9.71 -10.94
N SER A 276 -9.53 -10.72 -10.08
CA SER A 276 -10.52 -11.20 -9.12
C SER A 276 -9.86 -11.55 -7.78
N GLN A 277 -10.65 -11.43 -6.71
CA GLN A 277 -10.25 -11.78 -5.35
C GLN A 277 -11.49 -12.26 -4.60
N ALA A 278 -11.32 -13.29 -3.76
CA ALA A 278 -12.40 -13.84 -2.94
C ALA A 278 -13.66 -14.25 -3.74
N GLY A 279 -13.49 -14.70 -4.99
CA GLY A 279 -14.59 -15.10 -5.87
C GLY A 279 -15.39 -13.94 -6.50
N LEU A 280 -14.93 -12.69 -6.34
CA LEU A 280 -15.53 -11.50 -6.95
C LEU A 280 -14.51 -10.80 -7.87
N PRO A 281 -14.94 -10.04 -8.90
CA PRO A 281 -14.03 -9.16 -9.61
C PRO A 281 -13.42 -8.14 -8.63
N PHE A 282 -12.16 -7.78 -8.85
CA PHE A 282 -11.31 -7.16 -7.83
C PHE A 282 -11.92 -5.90 -7.19
N LEU A 283 -12.39 -4.93 -7.98
CA LEU A 283 -12.98 -3.70 -7.46
C LEU A 283 -14.26 -3.94 -6.64
N PHE A 284 -15.02 -5.01 -6.93
CA PHE A 284 -16.18 -5.39 -6.15
C PHE A 284 -15.81 -6.13 -4.86
N SER A 285 -14.71 -6.88 -4.86
CA SER A 285 -14.20 -7.54 -3.65
C SER A 285 -13.80 -6.56 -2.55
N LEU A 286 -13.54 -5.29 -2.92
CA LEU A 286 -13.15 -4.21 -2.01
C LEU A 286 -14.34 -3.41 -1.46
N TYR A 287 -15.58 -3.80 -1.76
CA TYR A 287 -16.77 -3.07 -1.31
C TYR A 287 -16.81 -2.96 0.23
N PRO A 288 -16.72 -1.74 0.80
CA PRO A 288 -16.66 -1.59 2.26
C PRO A 288 -17.91 -2.08 3.00
N GLY A 289 -19.05 -2.21 2.29
CA GLY A 289 -20.29 -2.76 2.84
C GLY A 289 -20.15 -4.20 3.34
N LEU A 290 -19.21 -4.98 2.79
CA LEU A 290 -18.90 -6.36 3.21
C LEU A 290 -18.29 -6.45 4.62
N SER A 291 -17.72 -5.35 5.12
CA SER A 291 -17.08 -5.28 6.43
C SER A 291 -17.74 -4.29 7.37
N GLY A 292 -18.93 -3.77 7.02
CA GLY A 292 -19.57 -2.69 7.79
C GLY A 292 -18.91 -1.32 7.69
N GLY A 293 -17.98 -1.13 6.75
CA GLY A 293 -17.38 0.18 6.45
C GLY A 293 -16.06 0.52 7.12
N THR A 294 -15.52 -0.35 7.97
CA THR A 294 -14.24 -0.13 8.67
C THR A 294 -13.19 -1.20 8.43
N ALA A 295 -13.40 -2.09 7.45
CA ALA A 295 -12.53 -3.24 7.21
C ALA A 295 -12.23 -4.06 8.50
N GLY A 296 -13.13 -4.01 9.49
CA GLY A 296 -12.98 -4.67 10.79
C GLY A 296 -12.02 -3.99 11.79
N ILE A 297 -11.53 -2.78 11.51
CA ILE A 297 -10.44 -2.13 12.29
C ILE A 297 -10.95 -1.14 13.33
N ALA A 298 -11.97 -0.35 12.98
CA ALA A 298 -12.55 0.65 13.86
C ALA A 298 -14.04 0.36 14.12
N PRO A 299 -14.60 0.78 15.27
CA PRO A 299 -16.03 0.70 15.48
C PRO A 299 -16.77 1.65 14.52
N GLY A 300 -17.84 1.17 13.89
CA GLY A 300 -18.68 1.97 12.99
C GLY A 300 -18.30 1.86 11.51
N ASN A 301 -18.62 2.89 10.73
CA ASN A 301 -18.36 3.01 9.30
C ASN A 301 -17.55 4.29 9.04
N LEU A 302 -16.41 4.19 8.37
CA LEU A 302 -15.58 5.35 8.00
C LEU A 302 -15.95 5.95 6.63
N THR A 303 -16.69 5.20 5.82
CA THR A 303 -17.05 5.61 4.46
C THR A 303 -18.18 6.63 4.41
N ASP A 304 -18.05 7.65 3.56
CA ASP A 304 -19.09 8.63 3.27
C ASP A 304 -19.01 9.08 1.82
N ASN A 305 -20.15 9.07 1.13
CA ASN A 305 -20.26 9.63 -0.22
C ASN A 305 -21.43 10.62 -0.36
N ARG A 306 -21.99 11.12 0.74
CA ARG A 306 -23.19 11.98 0.72
C ARG A 306 -22.95 13.30 0.00
N ARG A 307 -21.69 13.76 -0.02
CA ARG A 307 -21.27 15.01 -0.67
C ARG A 307 -20.48 14.78 -1.96
N THR A 308 -20.26 13.53 -2.36
CA THR A 308 -19.55 13.20 -3.59
C THR A 308 -20.48 13.40 -4.78
N PHE A 309 -20.12 14.29 -5.70
CA PHE A 309 -20.81 14.40 -6.98
C PHE A 309 -20.04 13.62 -8.05
N TYR A 310 -20.62 12.53 -8.56
CA TYR A 310 -19.99 11.68 -9.56
C TYR A 310 -20.04 12.32 -10.94
N ARG A 311 -18.88 12.37 -11.60
CA ARG A 311 -18.69 12.93 -12.94
C ARG A 311 -18.17 11.83 -13.84
N SER A 312 -18.68 11.75 -15.07
CA SER A 312 -18.16 10.92 -16.16
C SER A 312 -17.56 11.77 -17.28
N THR A 313 -17.68 13.09 -17.22
CA THR A 313 -17.11 13.99 -18.22
C THR A 313 -16.44 15.21 -17.60
N ASP A 314 -15.57 15.83 -18.39
CA ASP A 314 -14.81 17.02 -18.04
C ASP A 314 -15.52 18.34 -18.39
N LYS A 315 -16.77 18.25 -18.87
CA LYS A 315 -17.61 19.39 -19.25
C LYS A 315 -17.83 20.34 -18.08
N ARG A 316 -17.88 21.65 -18.36
CA ARG A 316 -18.07 22.69 -17.33
C ARG A 316 -19.33 22.48 -16.48
N ARG A 317 -20.43 22.02 -17.08
CA ARG A 317 -21.69 21.73 -16.38
C ARG A 317 -21.95 20.23 -16.37
N PRO A 318 -22.54 19.67 -15.29
CA PRO A 318 -22.95 18.28 -15.30
C PRO A 318 -23.97 18.00 -16.39
N THR A 319 -23.84 16.83 -17.00
CA THR A 319 -24.80 16.28 -17.97
C THR A 319 -26.05 15.75 -17.26
N ALA A 320 -27.14 15.56 -18.02
CA ALA A 320 -28.35 14.92 -17.49
C ALA A 320 -28.07 13.51 -16.95
N ALA A 321 -27.20 12.74 -17.61
CA ALA A 321 -26.78 11.42 -17.17
C ALA A 321 -26.00 11.47 -15.84
N GLU A 322 -25.11 12.45 -15.65
CA GLU A 322 -24.42 12.64 -14.36
C GLU A 322 -25.39 13.03 -13.24
N TRP A 323 -26.39 13.87 -13.53
CA TRP A 323 -27.45 14.18 -12.55
C TRP A 323 -28.26 12.95 -12.17
N GLN A 324 -28.66 12.14 -13.15
CA GLN A 324 -29.41 10.91 -12.92
C GLN A 324 -28.59 9.91 -12.10
N LEU A 325 -27.32 9.68 -12.47
CA LEU A 325 -26.41 8.84 -11.69
C LEU A 325 -26.35 9.29 -10.23
N ASN A 326 -26.18 10.59 -9.98
CA ASN A 326 -26.09 11.11 -8.61
C ASN A 326 -27.39 11.03 -7.81
N LYS A 327 -28.53 10.89 -8.47
CA LYS A 327 -29.83 10.62 -7.83
C LYS A 327 -29.96 9.14 -7.43
N ASP A 328 -29.44 8.24 -8.25
CA ASP A 328 -29.67 6.79 -8.13
C ASP A 328 -28.63 6.08 -7.25
N VAL A 329 -27.42 6.62 -7.14
CA VAL A 329 -26.36 6.07 -6.28
C VAL A 329 -26.78 5.96 -4.82
N LEU A 330 -26.53 4.78 -4.23
CA LEU A 330 -26.64 4.57 -2.79
C LEU A 330 -25.76 5.60 -2.04
N ARG A 331 -26.39 6.37 -1.14
CA ARG A 331 -25.71 7.32 -0.27
C ARG A 331 -25.45 6.72 1.10
N VAL A 332 -24.17 6.58 1.43
CA VAL A 332 -23.70 6.04 2.71
C VAL A 332 -23.17 7.19 3.58
N LYS A 333 -23.58 7.20 4.85
CA LYS A 333 -23.13 8.15 5.86
C LYS A 333 -22.11 7.48 6.78
N ARG A 334 -20.97 8.13 7.00
CA ARG A 334 -20.03 7.66 8.03
C ARG A 334 -20.65 7.76 9.43
N THR A 335 -20.41 6.74 10.24
CA THR A 335 -20.79 6.69 11.67
C THR A 335 -19.57 6.78 12.58
N ALA A 336 -18.37 6.72 12.01
CA ALA A 336 -17.08 6.92 12.66
C ALA A 336 -16.25 7.97 11.92
N VAL A 337 -15.13 8.38 12.52
CA VAL A 337 -14.15 9.29 11.91
C VAL A 337 -12.77 8.65 11.96
N ALA A 338 -11.89 9.08 11.05
CA ALA A 338 -10.48 8.70 11.10
C ALA A 338 -9.92 9.03 12.49
N ASP A 339 -9.18 8.08 13.08
CA ASP A 339 -8.67 8.18 14.44
C ASP A 339 -7.57 9.25 14.48
N PRO A 340 -7.66 10.26 15.36
CA PRO A 340 -6.61 11.28 15.49
C PRO A 340 -5.32 10.74 16.14
N GLY A 341 -5.35 9.54 16.70
CA GLY A 341 -4.20 8.78 17.18
C GLY A 341 -4.10 7.44 16.47
N LEU A 342 -3.80 6.38 17.22
CA LEU A 342 -3.38 5.08 16.66
C LEU A 342 -4.32 3.90 17.03
N ASN A 343 -5.58 4.16 17.39
CA ASN A 343 -6.50 3.11 17.89
C ASN A 343 -7.56 2.67 16.87
N GLY A 344 -7.52 3.21 15.65
CA GLY A 344 -8.39 2.86 14.54
C GLY A 344 -7.64 2.98 13.22
N VAL A 345 -8.31 3.48 12.19
CA VAL A 345 -7.61 3.95 10.97
C VAL A 345 -7.08 5.35 11.25
N PRO A 346 -5.77 5.54 11.43
CA PRO A 346 -5.22 6.84 11.79
C PRO A 346 -5.48 7.85 10.68
N ARG A 347 -5.69 9.11 11.07
CA ARG A 347 -5.80 10.24 10.15
C ARG A 347 -4.42 10.71 9.72
N ILE A 348 -4.31 11.16 8.49
CA ILE A 348 -3.16 11.88 7.96
C ILE A 348 -3.52 13.36 7.83
N ASP A 349 -2.88 14.21 8.60
CA ASP A 349 -3.12 15.66 8.58
C ASP A 349 -2.47 16.35 7.38
N GLY A 350 -1.46 15.73 6.76
CA GLY A 350 -0.64 16.36 5.72
C GLY A 350 0.17 17.50 6.32
N LYS A 351 0.92 17.27 7.39
CA LYS A 351 1.76 18.31 8.02
C LYS A 351 3.21 17.83 8.20
N PRO A 352 3.90 17.45 7.11
CA PRO A 352 5.26 16.95 7.20
C PRO A 352 6.20 18.05 7.72
N ARG A 353 7.02 17.70 8.72
CA ARG A 353 8.10 18.56 9.26
C ARG A 353 9.48 18.22 8.70
N ILE A 354 9.54 17.19 7.88
CA ILE A 354 10.74 16.69 7.21
C ILE A 354 10.47 16.49 5.72
N PRO A 355 11.52 16.39 4.88
CA PRO A 355 11.40 15.97 3.49
C PRO A 355 10.61 14.66 3.31
N VAL A 356 9.59 14.70 2.46
CA VAL A 356 8.80 13.54 2.03
C VAL A 356 8.82 13.48 0.51
N LEU A 357 9.35 12.38 -0.02
CA LEU A 357 9.38 12.10 -1.46
C LEU A 357 8.57 10.83 -1.74
N SER A 358 7.42 10.97 -2.38
CA SER A 358 6.57 9.83 -2.74
C SER A 358 6.72 9.41 -4.20
N LEU A 359 6.49 8.12 -4.44
CA LEU A 359 6.39 7.53 -5.79
C LEU A 359 5.05 6.83 -5.91
N HIS A 360 4.33 7.02 -7.01
CA HIS A 360 3.02 6.40 -7.21
C HIS A 360 2.77 6.02 -8.66
N GLY A 361 2.23 4.81 -8.87
CA GLY A 361 1.82 4.32 -10.19
C GLY A 361 0.54 5.02 -10.64
N ILE A 362 0.52 5.59 -11.84
CA ILE A 362 -0.68 6.32 -12.32
C ILE A 362 -1.83 5.38 -12.74
N GLY A 363 -1.55 4.10 -13.01
CA GLY A 363 -2.56 3.10 -13.36
C GLY A 363 -3.03 2.25 -12.19
N ASP A 364 -2.64 2.58 -10.96
CA ASP A 364 -3.06 1.87 -9.76
C ASP A 364 -4.53 2.17 -9.44
N LEU A 365 -5.36 1.13 -9.36
CA LEU A 365 -6.77 1.22 -8.91
C LEU A 365 -7.03 0.49 -7.61
N PHE A 366 -6.00 -0.11 -6.99
CA PHE A 366 -6.11 -0.62 -5.63
C PHE A 366 -5.85 0.50 -4.64
N VAL A 367 -4.72 1.18 -4.74
CA VAL A 367 -4.47 2.44 -4.05
C VAL A 367 -4.40 3.52 -5.12
N PRO A 368 -5.48 4.29 -5.33
CA PRO A 368 -5.56 5.15 -6.50
C PRO A 368 -4.59 6.33 -6.38
N PHE A 369 -4.13 6.83 -7.53
CA PHE A 369 -3.29 8.03 -7.64
C PHE A 369 -3.88 9.26 -6.91
N SER A 370 -5.21 9.32 -6.73
CA SER A 370 -5.86 10.34 -5.92
C SER A 370 -5.39 10.37 -4.46
N MET A 371 -4.84 9.29 -3.90
CA MET A 371 -4.24 9.30 -2.55
C MET A 371 -3.08 10.29 -2.45
N GLU A 372 -2.23 10.36 -3.47
CA GLU A 372 -1.14 11.35 -3.55
C GLU A 372 -1.68 12.78 -3.65
N GLN A 373 -2.78 12.95 -4.41
CA GLN A 373 -3.41 14.25 -4.59
C GLN A 373 -4.07 14.72 -3.29
N GLU A 374 -4.73 13.84 -2.54
CA GLU A 374 -5.30 14.18 -1.24
C GLU A 374 -4.21 14.61 -0.26
N TYR A 375 -3.10 13.87 -0.19
CA TYR A 375 -1.97 14.29 0.63
C TYR A 375 -1.38 15.63 0.18
N ALA A 376 -1.17 15.84 -1.12
CA ALA A 376 -0.64 17.10 -1.64
C ALA A 376 -1.53 18.30 -1.32
N LYS A 377 -2.87 18.14 -1.41
CA LYS A 377 -3.85 19.18 -1.04
C LYS A 377 -3.75 19.53 0.45
N ARG A 378 -3.64 18.51 1.32
CA ARG A 378 -3.51 18.69 2.77
C ARG A 378 -2.16 19.31 3.15
N ALA A 379 -1.09 18.80 2.54
CA ALA A 379 0.29 19.23 2.77
C ALA A 379 0.50 20.70 2.50
N GLY A 380 0.14 21.18 1.31
CA GLY A 380 0.42 22.56 0.87
C GLY A 380 1.90 22.98 1.06
N SER A 381 2.80 22.01 1.21
CA SER A 381 4.12 22.20 1.82
C SER A 381 5.22 21.97 0.80
N ARG A 382 6.28 22.79 0.89
CA ARG A 382 7.51 22.59 0.11
C ARG A 382 8.25 21.31 0.50
N LEU A 383 7.93 20.73 1.65
CA LEU A 383 8.52 19.49 2.16
C LEU A 383 7.91 18.22 1.57
N PHE A 384 6.89 18.34 0.69
CA PHE A 384 6.36 17.21 -0.06
C PHE A 384 6.73 17.30 -1.54
N VAL A 385 7.17 16.17 -2.10
CA VAL A 385 7.43 15.94 -3.52
C VAL A 385 6.78 14.63 -3.90
N SER A 386 5.91 14.62 -4.91
CA SER A 386 5.35 13.40 -5.49
C SER A 386 5.89 13.16 -6.90
N ARG A 387 6.13 11.90 -7.24
CA ARG A 387 6.59 11.45 -8.56
C ARG A 387 5.61 10.43 -9.13
N ALA A 388 5.04 10.77 -10.28
CA ALA A 388 4.19 9.89 -11.04
C ALA A 388 5.06 8.90 -11.84
N ILE A 389 4.72 7.61 -11.73
CA ILE A 389 5.35 6.52 -12.47
C ILE A 389 4.30 5.89 -13.38
N ARG A 390 4.66 5.63 -14.64
CA ARG A 390 3.84 4.85 -15.57
C ARG A 390 3.91 3.39 -15.17
N ASP A 391 2.90 2.97 -14.44
CA ASP A 391 2.71 1.59 -14.09
C ASP A 391 1.24 1.31 -13.86
N VAL A 392 0.80 0.12 -14.25
CA VAL A 392 -0.56 -0.36 -14.03
C VAL A 392 -0.68 -1.14 -12.73
N ALA A 393 0.41 -1.78 -12.30
CA ALA A 393 0.40 -2.62 -11.12
C ALA A 393 0.42 -1.78 -9.84
N HIS A 394 -0.13 -2.35 -8.77
CA HIS A 394 0.05 -1.79 -7.43
C HIS A 394 1.49 -2.04 -6.97
N CYS A 395 2.22 -0.95 -6.74
CA CYS A 395 3.63 -0.97 -6.33
C CYS A 395 4.63 -1.62 -7.32
N GLY A 396 4.35 -1.69 -8.62
CA GLY A 396 5.25 -2.33 -9.61
C GLY A 396 6.45 -1.46 -10.06
N PHE A 397 7.04 -0.74 -9.10
CA PHE A 397 8.22 0.08 -9.32
C PHE A 397 9.44 -0.80 -9.64
N THR A 398 10.26 -0.32 -10.57
CA THR A 398 11.54 -0.96 -10.86
C THR A 398 12.59 -0.57 -9.81
N GLN A 399 13.62 -1.40 -9.67
CA GLN A 399 14.75 -1.10 -8.80
C GLN A 399 15.39 0.28 -9.10
N PRO A 400 15.67 0.67 -10.36
CA PRO A 400 16.19 2.00 -10.65
C PRO A 400 15.29 3.16 -10.19
N GLU A 401 13.97 3.04 -10.32
CA GLU A 401 13.03 4.08 -9.88
C GLU A 401 13.06 4.26 -8.36
N LEU A 402 12.98 3.15 -7.62
CA LEU A 402 13.05 3.16 -6.16
C LEU A 402 14.40 3.72 -5.67
N ARG A 403 15.51 3.26 -6.25
CA ARG A 403 16.86 3.72 -5.88
C ARG A 403 17.02 5.21 -6.13
N LYS A 404 16.60 5.69 -7.31
CA LYS A 404 16.66 7.11 -7.66
C LYS A 404 15.76 7.96 -6.74
N GLY A 405 14.57 7.47 -6.40
CA GLY A 405 13.69 8.09 -5.41
C GLY A 405 14.39 8.27 -4.06
N PHE A 406 14.94 7.18 -3.52
CA PHE A 406 15.62 7.18 -2.23
C PHE A 406 16.85 8.08 -2.22
N ASP A 407 17.67 8.02 -3.27
CA ASP A 407 18.89 8.83 -3.38
C ASP A 407 18.61 10.33 -3.46
N ASP A 408 17.54 10.70 -4.17
CA ASP A 408 17.12 12.09 -4.27
C ASP A 408 16.53 12.59 -2.93
N LEU A 409 15.84 11.73 -2.18
CA LEU A 409 15.40 12.03 -0.82
C LEU A 409 16.59 12.25 0.12
N VAL A 410 17.56 11.34 0.14
CA VAL A 410 18.77 11.46 0.96
C VAL A 410 19.51 12.76 0.61
N ARG A 411 19.70 13.04 -0.68
CA ARG A 411 20.33 14.31 -1.12
C ARG A 411 19.55 15.53 -0.64
N TRP A 412 18.23 15.47 -0.66
CA TRP A 412 17.40 16.56 -0.15
C TRP A 412 17.62 16.79 1.34
N VAL A 413 17.62 15.73 2.13
CA VAL A 413 17.89 15.79 3.57
C VAL A 413 19.29 16.33 3.87
N GLU A 414 20.31 15.89 3.12
CA GLU A 414 21.70 16.30 3.36
C GLU A 414 22.00 17.73 2.90
N THR A 415 21.39 18.19 1.81
CA THR A 415 21.77 19.46 1.15
C THR A 415 20.72 20.55 1.26
N GLY A 416 19.50 20.23 1.71
CA GLY A 416 18.34 21.13 1.66
C GLY A 416 17.81 21.39 0.24
N ARG A 417 18.43 20.83 -0.81
CA ARG A 417 18.02 21.04 -2.21
C ARG A 417 16.83 20.16 -2.56
N ARG A 418 15.67 20.78 -2.71
CA ARG A 418 14.42 20.10 -3.07
C ARG A 418 14.55 19.40 -4.44
N PRO A 419 14.25 18.10 -4.53
CA PRO A 419 14.32 17.37 -5.77
C PRO A 419 13.12 17.71 -6.66
N ALA A 420 13.23 17.34 -7.93
CA ALA A 420 12.11 17.43 -8.86
C ALA A 420 10.99 16.45 -8.51
N GLY A 421 9.75 16.88 -8.77
CA GLY A 421 8.53 16.06 -8.78
C GLY A 421 7.56 16.54 -9.87
N ASP A 422 6.35 16.02 -9.84
CA ASP A 422 5.28 16.33 -10.79
C ASP A 422 4.22 17.28 -10.21
N ALA A 423 3.58 18.06 -11.08
CA ALA A 423 2.47 18.94 -10.70
C ALA A 423 1.15 18.17 -10.62
N ILE A 424 1.05 17.24 -9.66
CA ILE A 424 -0.03 16.25 -9.58
C ILE A 424 -1.43 16.83 -9.28
N LEU A 425 -1.50 18.09 -8.86
CA LEU A 425 -2.76 18.82 -8.61
C LEU A 425 -3.24 19.64 -9.82
N ASP A 426 -2.39 19.86 -10.82
CA ASP A 426 -2.80 20.51 -12.05
C ASP A 426 -3.39 19.48 -13.01
N ARG A 427 -4.70 19.50 -13.16
CA ARG A 427 -5.43 18.57 -14.03
C ARG A 427 -4.95 18.59 -15.48
N ARG A 428 -4.50 19.74 -16.00
CA ARG A 428 -3.97 19.80 -17.37
C ARG A 428 -2.64 19.06 -17.47
N THR A 429 -1.78 19.19 -16.47
CA THR A 429 -0.53 18.44 -16.38
C THR A 429 -0.79 16.94 -16.24
N VAL A 430 -1.74 16.52 -15.39
CA VAL A 430 -2.07 15.09 -15.19
C VAL A 430 -2.64 14.44 -16.45
N ALA A 431 -3.49 15.17 -17.19
CA ALA A 431 -4.06 14.70 -18.46
C ALA A 431 -3.08 14.73 -19.64
N ALA A 432 -1.92 15.37 -19.49
CA ALA A 432 -0.97 15.50 -20.58
C ALA A 432 -0.45 14.12 -21.02
N ALA A 433 -0.32 13.91 -22.33
CA ALA A 433 0.13 12.64 -22.92
C ALA A 433 1.53 12.19 -22.42
N ALA A 434 2.37 13.10 -21.92
CA ALA A 434 3.70 12.82 -21.37
C ALA A 434 3.71 12.65 -19.83
N PHE A 435 2.56 12.78 -19.15
CA PHE A 435 2.49 12.64 -17.70
C PHE A 435 2.99 11.27 -17.24
N GLY A 436 3.73 11.24 -16.13
CA GLY A 436 4.40 10.05 -15.61
C GLY A 436 5.70 9.66 -16.33
N CYS A 437 6.07 10.28 -17.45
CA CYS A 437 7.31 9.89 -18.15
C CYS A 437 8.59 10.24 -17.41
N ARG A 438 8.61 11.42 -16.79
CA ARG A 438 9.84 12.03 -16.24
C ARG A 438 10.61 11.13 -15.28
N PHE A 439 9.90 10.32 -14.50
CA PHE A 439 10.48 9.46 -13.48
C PHE A 439 10.30 7.97 -13.75
N THR A 440 9.60 7.61 -14.83
CA THR A 440 9.53 6.22 -15.29
C THR A 440 10.86 5.82 -15.91
N VAL A 441 11.38 4.66 -15.51
CA VAL A 441 12.60 4.11 -16.08
C VAL A 441 12.25 2.94 -16.99
N GLY A 442 12.67 3.05 -18.26
CA GLY A 442 12.43 2.04 -19.29
C GLY A 442 11.06 2.16 -19.95
N VAL A 443 10.85 1.33 -20.98
CA VAL A 443 9.57 1.26 -21.70
C VAL A 443 8.58 0.41 -20.91
N ARG A 444 7.34 0.91 -20.79
CA ARG A 444 6.24 0.23 -20.11
C ARG A 444 5.22 -0.18 -21.16
N ALA A 445 5.07 -1.48 -21.40
CA ALA A 445 4.24 -2.03 -22.49
C ALA A 445 2.79 -1.50 -22.50
N ASN A 446 2.30 -1.10 -21.33
CA ASN A 446 0.92 -0.67 -21.08
C ASN A 446 0.70 0.83 -21.27
N TYR A 447 1.74 1.56 -21.68
CA TYR A 447 1.72 2.99 -21.88
C TYR A 447 2.37 3.34 -23.21
N ALA A 448 1.99 4.49 -23.77
CA ALA A 448 2.77 5.08 -24.84
C ALA A 448 4.24 5.27 -24.39
N PRO A 449 5.22 5.15 -25.29
CA PRO A 449 6.61 5.39 -24.95
C PRO A 449 6.83 6.79 -24.36
N CYS A 450 7.81 6.83 -23.45
CA CYS A 450 8.54 8.02 -23.06
C CYS A 450 9.85 8.02 -23.87
#